data_AF-A0A2E8VII2-F1
#
_entry.id   AF-A0A2E8VII2-F1
#
_cell.length_a   1.000
_cell.length_b   1.000
_cell.length_c   1.000
_cell.angle_alpha   90.00
_cell.angle_beta   90.00
_cell.angle_gamma   90.00
#
_symmetry.space_group_name_H-M   'P 1'
#
loop_
_entity.id
_entity.type
_entity.pdbx_description
1 polymer ?
#
loop_
_entity_poly.entity_id
_entity_poly.type
_entity_poly.pdbx_seq_one_letter_code
_entity_poly.pdbx_strand_id
1 'polypeptide(L)'
;MKGIVFSLLGEMIEQKLGFEGWDALIEATEPESGGIYVGTETYNDSELMAYVAALSRQTGAAPDALTFAFGEFLMARFATMHPEFFEGHTLVSFLKSVHDVIHVEVANLMSFCLHSSTRTSHKAW
;
A
#
# COMPACT_ATOMS: atom_id res chain seq x y z
N MET A 1 5.54 -2.35 -4.71
CA MET A 1 4.46 -1.60 -4.04
C MET A 1 4.80 -1.37 -2.56
N LYS A 2 4.41 -0.24 -1.96
CA LYS A 2 4.70 0.06 -0.54
C LYS A 2 3.89 -0.80 0.42
N GLY A 3 4.48 -1.21 1.54
CA GLY A 3 3.84 -2.03 2.57
C GLY A 3 2.56 -1.44 3.14
N ILE A 4 2.49 -0.11 3.27
CA ILE A 4 1.29 0.57 3.77
C ILE A 4 0.06 0.27 2.92
N VAL A 5 0.23 0.02 1.62
CA VAL A 5 -0.88 -0.34 0.72
C VAL A 5 -1.45 -1.71 1.10
N PHE A 6 -0.58 -2.67 1.44
CA PHE A 6 -1.02 -4.01 1.85
C PHE A 6 -1.67 -3.98 3.25
N SER A 7 -1.12 -3.21 4.19
CA SER A 7 -1.76 -3.04 5.51
C SER A 7 -3.18 -2.49 5.38
N LEU A 8 -3.38 -1.48 4.53
CA LEU A 8 -4.69 -0.90 4.28
C LEU A 8 -5.64 -1.84 3.51
N LEU A 9 -5.09 -2.67 2.61
CA LEU A 9 -5.86 -3.71 1.94
C LEU A 9 -6.39 -4.73 2.96
N GLY A 10 -5.51 -5.19 3.87
CA GLY A 10 -5.88 -6.06 4.98
C GLY A 10 -6.98 -5.45 5.85
N GLU A 11 -6.83 -4.19 6.28
CA GLU A 11 -7.86 -3.47 7.04
C GLU A 11 -9.21 -3.44 6.31
N MET A 12 -9.23 -3.17 5.00
CA MET A 12 -10.48 -3.16 4.21
C MET A 12 -11.13 -4.56 4.18
N ILE A 13 -10.33 -5.60 3.99
CA ILE A 13 -10.79 -6.98 3.89
C ILE A 13 -11.31 -7.45 5.25
N GLU A 14 -10.58 -7.20 6.33
CA GLU A 14 -11.00 -7.51 7.70
C GLU A 14 -12.34 -6.83 8.04
N GLN A 15 -12.54 -5.58 7.62
CA GLN A 15 -13.81 -4.87 7.85
C GLN A 15 -15.00 -5.47 7.08
N LYS A 16 -14.77 -6.05 5.89
CA LYS A 16 -15.84 -6.57 5.02
C LYS A 16 -16.08 -8.07 5.16
N LEU A 17 -15.02 -8.84 5.36
CA LEU A 17 -15.00 -10.31 5.34
C LEU A 17 -14.51 -10.91 6.66
N GLY A 18 -14.05 -10.09 7.61
CA GLY A 18 -13.47 -10.55 8.87
C GLY A 18 -12.04 -11.04 8.73
N PHE A 19 -11.42 -11.39 9.87
CA PHE A 19 -10.07 -11.95 9.94
C PHE A 19 -9.94 -13.24 9.11
N GLU A 20 -10.97 -14.09 9.13
CA GLU A 20 -11.00 -15.33 8.34
C GLU A 20 -10.87 -15.08 6.83
N GLY A 21 -11.42 -13.96 6.34
CA GLY A 21 -11.31 -13.57 4.93
C GLY A 21 -9.89 -13.16 4.54
N TRP A 22 -9.18 -12.48 5.44
CA TRP A 22 -7.79 -12.09 5.22
C TRP A 22 -6.85 -13.30 5.30
N ASP A 23 -7.02 -14.17 6.30
CA ASP A 23 -6.22 -15.39 6.44
C ASP A 23 -6.40 -16.32 5.24
N ALA A 24 -7.64 -16.52 4.78
CA ALA A 24 -7.93 -17.34 3.61
C ALA A 24 -7.27 -16.79 2.33
N LEU A 25 -7.08 -15.48 2.22
CA LEU A 25 -6.40 -14.87 1.10
C LEU A 25 -4.89 -15.09 1.14
N ILE A 26 -4.27 -15.00 2.31
CA ILE A 26 -2.84 -15.30 2.49
C ILE A 26 -2.59 -16.78 2.15
N GLU A 27 -3.41 -17.69 2.66
CA GLU A 27 -3.31 -19.12 2.35
C GLU A 27 -3.51 -19.42 0.86
N ALA A 28 -4.45 -18.72 0.20
CA ALA A 28 -4.74 -18.96 -1.22
C ALA A 28 -3.70 -18.37 -2.18
N THR A 29 -2.92 -17.38 -1.74
CA THR A 29 -1.96 -16.65 -2.59
C THR A 29 -0.51 -16.99 -2.30
N GLU A 30 -0.20 -17.52 -1.12
CA GLU A 30 1.16 -17.88 -0.66
C GLU A 30 2.20 -16.80 -1.04
N PRO A 31 2.01 -15.55 -0.58
CA PRO A 31 2.87 -14.44 -0.96
C PRO A 31 4.32 -14.66 -0.47
N GLU A 32 5.30 -14.16 -1.22
CA GLU A 32 6.72 -14.25 -0.82
C GLU A 32 7.00 -13.55 0.51
N SER A 33 6.22 -12.52 0.84
CA SER A 33 6.24 -11.80 2.12
C SER A 33 5.65 -12.58 3.30
N GLY A 34 4.99 -13.72 3.07
CA GLY A 34 4.30 -14.49 4.09
C GLY A 34 3.09 -13.79 4.72
N GLY A 35 2.55 -12.75 4.06
CA GLY A 35 1.38 -11.99 4.56
C GLY A 35 1.72 -10.96 5.65
N ILE A 36 3.01 -10.75 5.93
CA ILE A 36 3.47 -9.78 6.92
C ILE A 36 4.00 -8.54 6.20
N TYR A 37 3.35 -7.40 6.43
CA TYR A 37 3.67 -6.15 5.74
C TYR A 37 4.07 -5.05 6.71
N VAL A 38 5.24 -4.48 6.50
CA VAL A 38 5.77 -3.32 7.22
C VAL A 38 5.59 -2.08 6.35
N GLY A 39 4.93 -1.05 6.89
CA GLY A 39 4.47 0.11 6.12
C GLY A 39 5.56 0.83 5.29
N THR A 40 6.78 0.89 5.81
CA THR A 40 7.92 1.58 5.19
C THR A 40 8.61 0.78 4.08
N GLU A 41 8.45 -0.55 4.10
CA GLU A 41 9.08 -1.49 3.17
C GLU A 41 8.38 -1.51 1.80
N THR A 42 9.02 -2.20 0.85
CA THR A 42 8.53 -2.33 -0.52
C THR A 42 8.50 -3.79 -0.90
N TYR A 43 7.36 -4.23 -1.42
CA TYR A 43 7.05 -5.61 -1.80
C TYR A 43 6.77 -5.70 -3.30
N ASN A 44 6.70 -6.90 -3.84
CA ASN A 44 6.38 -7.09 -5.26
C ASN A 44 4.92 -6.69 -5.54
N ASP A 45 4.65 -6.05 -6.68
CA ASP A 45 3.28 -5.68 -7.07
C ASP A 45 2.44 -6.89 -7.50
N SER A 46 3.11 -7.98 -7.89
CA SER A 46 2.47 -9.27 -8.17
C SER A 46 1.66 -9.80 -6.99
N GLU A 47 2.09 -9.57 -5.75
CA GLU A 47 1.34 -9.97 -4.55
C GLU A 47 -0.01 -9.27 -4.47
N LEU A 48 -0.05 -7.96 -4.75
CA LEU A 48 -1.32 -7.22 -4.73
C LEU A 48 -2.27 -7.74 -5.81
N MET A 49 -1.75 -7.97 -7.02
CA MET A 49 -2.54 -8.52 -8.12
C MET A 49 -3.07 -9.91 -7.79
N ALA A 50 -2.27 -10.75 -7.12
CA ALA A 50 -2.68 -12.06 -6.66
C ALA A 50 -3.83 -11.99 -5.64
N TYR A 51 -3.75 -11.09 -4.67
CA TYR A 51 -4.85 -10.87 -3.71
C TYR A 51 -6.13 -10.41 -4.38
N VAL A 52 -6.06 -9.43 -5.29
CA VAL A 52 -7.26 -8.94 -6.01
C VAL A 52 -7.87 -10.07 -6.84
N ALA A 53 -7.05 -10.88 -7.51
CA ALA A 53 -7.53 -12.02 -8.28
C ALA A 53 -8.18 -13.10 -7.38
N ALA A 54 -7.58 -13.40 -6.22
CA ALA A 54 -8.14 -14.36 -5.27
C ALA A 54 -9.44 -13.85 -4.65
N LEU A 55 -9.50 -12.56 -4.28
CA LEU A 55 -10.70 -11.91 -3.75
C LEU A 55 -11.83 -11.87 -4.79
N SER A 56 -11.50 -11.64 -6.06
CA SER A 56 -12.45 -11.72 -7.18
C SER A 56 -13.06 -13.12 -7.31
N ARG A 57 -12.25 -14.18 -7.18
CA ARG A 57 -12.76 -15.56 -7.18
C ARG A 57 -13.66 -15.86 -5.99
N GLN A 58 -13.34 -15.34 -4.81
CA GLN A 58 -14.07 -15.61 -3.57
C GLN A 58 -15.41 -14.85 -3.51
N THR A 59 -15.42 -13.59 -3.95
CA THR A 59 -16.58 -12.69 -3.87
C THR A 59 -17.44 -12.69 -5.13
N GLY A 60 -16.90 -13.16 -6.26
CA GLY A 60 -17.52 -13.05 -7.59
C GLY A 60 -17.51 -11.64 -8.18
N ALA A 61 -16.92 -10.66 -7.49
CA ALA A 61 -16.81 -9.29 -7.97
C ALA A 61 -15.73 -9.16 -9.06
N ALA A 62 -15.96 -8.26 -10.02
CA ALA A 62 -14.96 -7.96 -11.03
C ALA A 62 -13.69 -7.34 -10.39
N PRO A 63 -12.48 -7.71 -10.84
CA PRO A 63 -11.22 -7.14 -10.32
C PRO A 63 -11.22 -5.61 -10.32
N ASP A 64 -11.69 -4.98 -11.40
CA ASP A 64 -11.76 -3.53 -11.54
C ASP A 64 -12.64 -2.87 -10.46
N ALA A 65 -13.77 -3.51 -10.14
CA ALA A 65 -14.68 -3.02 -9.10
C ALA A 65 -14.05 -3.14 -7.69
N LEU A 66 -13.29 -4.22 -7.45
CA LEU A 66 -12.55 -4.41 -6.20
C LEU A 66 -11.42 -3.37 -6.06
N THR A 67 -10.67 -3.12 -7.13
CA THR A 67 -9.62 -2.09 -7.15
C THR A 67 -10.21 -0.70 -6.94
N PHE A 68 -11.36 -0.38 -7.54
CA PHE A 68 -12.04 0.88 -7.33
C PHE A 68 -12.51 1.05 -5.88
N ALA A 69 -13.16 0.03 -5.32
CA ALA A 69 -13.60 0.04 -3.93
C ALA A 69 -12.42 0.17 -2.94
N PHE A 70 -11.28 -0.44 -3.27
CA PHE A 70 -10.06 -0.28 -2.50
C PHE A 70 -9.50 1.15 -2.58
N GLY A 71 -9.51 1.77 -3.76
CA GLY A 71 -9.12 3.17 -3.92
C GLY A 71 -9.98 4.14 -3.12
N GLU A 72 -11.30 3.91 -3.07
CA GLU A 72 -12.23 4.71 -2.26
C GLU A 72 -11.92 4.56 -0.76
N PHE A 73 -11.69 3.33 -0.29
CA PHE A 73 -11.29 3.06 1.09
C PHE A 73 -9.94 3.72 1.44
N LEU A 74 -8.95 3.58 0.56
CA LEU A 74 -7.63 4.21 0.71
C LEU A 74 -7.74 5.72 0.85
N MET A 75 -8.53 6.36 -0.01
CA MET A 75 -8.70 7.81 0.01
C MET A 75 -9.34 8.29 1.31
N ALA A 76 -10.38 7.58 1.78
CA ALA A 76 -11.02 7.88 3.06
C ALA A 76 -10.03 7.73 4.23
N ARG A 77 -9.24 6.66 4.25
CA ARG A 77 -8.23 6.45 5.29
C ARG A 77 -7.14 7.51 5.22
N PHE A 78 -6.65 7.84 4.04
CA PHE A 78 -5.62 8.85 3.84
C PHE A 78 -6.08 10.23 4.33
N ALA A 79 -7.34 10.61 4.05
CA ALA A 79 -7.94 11.84 4.57
C ALA A 79 -8.01 11.87 6.11
N THR A 80 -8.19 10.72 6.77
CA THR A 80 -8.17 10.65 8.24
C THR A 80 -6.76 10.67 8.83
N MET A 81 -5.78 10.07 8.15
CA MET A 81 -4.40 9.99 8.64
C MET A 81 -3.62 11.28 8.42
N HIS A 82 -3.92 11.98 7.32
CA HIS A 82 -3.23 13.20 6.93
C HIS A 82 -4.21 14.31 6.49
N PRO A 83 -5.05 14.82 7.42
CA PRO A 83 -5.97 15.90 7.11
C PRO A 83 -5.26 17.14 6.55
N GLU A 84 -4.00 17.37 6.93
CA GLU A 84 -3.17 18.50 6.48
C GLU A 84 -2.99 18.57 4.96
N PHE A 85 -3.05 17.45 4.24
CA PHE A 85 -2.95 17.44 2.77
C PHE A 85 -4.27 17.75 2.06
N PHE A 86 -5.39 17.71 2.79
CA PHE A 86 -6.73 17.97 2.26
C PHE A 86 -7.23 19.36 2.63
N GLU A 87 -6.72 19.93 3.74
CA GLU A 87 -7.07 21.28 4.17
C GLU A 87 -6.71 22.33 3.10
N GLY A 88 -7.67 23.19 2.76
CA GLY A 88 -7.47 24.27 1.79
C GLY A 88 -7.44 23.83 0.31
N HIS A 89 -7.57 22.53 0.03
CA HIS A 89 -7.61 22.01 -1.34
C HIS A 89 -9.06 21.74 -1.81
N THR A 90 -9.39 22.20 -3.02
CA THR A 90 -10.49 21.66 -3.83
C THR A 90 -10.07 20.34 -4.49
N LEU A 91 -11.03 19.52 -4.94
CA LEU A 91 -10.75 18.27 -5.66
C LEU A 91 -9.76 18.48 -6.83
N VAL A 92 -9.98 19.50 -7.65
CA VAL A 92 -9.12 19.78 -8.81
C VAL A 92 -7.72 20.20 -8.37
N SER A 93 -7.60 21.02 -7.33
CA SER A 93 -6.28 21.42 -6.81
C SER A 93 -5.54 20.28 -6.10
N PHE A 94 -6.26 19.36 -5.45
CA PHE A 94 -5.67 18.17 -4.85
C PHE A 94 -5.14 17.21 -5.92
N LEU A 95 -5.92 16.94 -6.97
CA LEU A 95 -5.45 16.10 -8.08
C LEU A 95 -4.22 16.69 -8.78
N LYS A 96 -4.11 18.02 -8.84
CA LYS A 96 -2.91 18.70 -9.34
C LYS A 96 -1.73 18.59 -8.36
N SER A 97 -1.96 18.79 -7.07
CA SER A 97 -0.88 18.64 -6.08
C SER A 97 -0.36 17.22 -6.04
N VAL A 98 -1.21 16.20 -6.22
CA VAL A 98 -0.79 14.80 -6.32
C VAL A 98 0.21 14.58 -7.48
N HIS A 99 0.01 15.22 -8.63
CA HIS A 99 0.96 15.16 -9.75
C HIS A 99 2.32 15.78 -9.38
N ASP A 100 2.31 16.89 -8.65
CA ASP A 100 3.52 17.61 -8.25
C ASP A 100 4.22 16.97 -7.03
N VAL A 101 3.47 16.31 -6.15
CA VAL A 101 3.90 15.76 -4.86
C VAL A 101 4.36 14.31 -4.97
N ILE A 102 3.73 13.47 -5.81
CA ILE A 102 4.16 12.06 -5.98
C ILE A 102 5.60 11.98 -6.52
N HIS A 103 6.06 12.96 -7.31
CA HIS A 103 7.45 12.98 -7.79
C HIS A 103 8.48 13.45 -6.75
N VAL A 104 8.07 14.17 -5.70
CA VAL A 104 8.99 14.80 -4.73
C VAL A 104 8.97 14.10 -3.36
N GLU A 105 7.82 13.64 -2.87
CA GLU A 105 7.71 13.03 -1.54
C GLU A 105 7.97 11.52 -1.52
N VAL A 106 7.75 10.81 -2.64
CA VAL A 106 8.21 9.42 -2.80
C VAL A 106 9.74 9.35 -2.88
N ALA A 107 10.39 10.40 -3.41
CA ALA A 107 11.85 10.51 -3.44
C ALA A 107 12.44 10.77 -2.04
N ASN A 108 11.79 11.60 -1.22
CA ASN A 108 12.28 11.91 0.13
C ASN A 108 12.21 10.72 1.10
N LEU A 109 11.22 9.83 0.98
CA LEU A 109 11.17 8.58 1.77
C LEU A 109 12.26 7.58 1.37
N MET A 110 12.72 7.57 0.11
CA MET A 110 13.84 6.72 -0.34
C MET A 110 15.21 7.24 0.10
N SER A 111 15.38 8.57 0.24
CA SER A 111 16.68 9.14 0.63
C SER A 111 17.08 8.82 2.07
N PHE A 112 16.13 8.52 2.97
CA PHE A 112 16.47 8.20 4.36
C PHE A 112 17.05 6.79 4.54
N CYS A 113 16.76 5.86 3.63
CA CYS A 113 17.25 4.48 3.74
C CYS A 113 18.66 4.29 3.16
N LEU A 114 19.11 5.18 2.26
CA LEU A 114 20.45 5.11 1.64
C LEU A 114 21.56 5.79 2.46
N HIS A 115 21.23 6.55 3.50
CA HIS A 115 22.25 7.26 4.29
C HIS A 115 22.82 6.45 5.48
N SER A 116 22.24 5.29 5.81
CA SER A 116 22.67 4.47 6.96
C SER A 116 23.54 3.25 6.60
N SER A 117 23.76 2.92 5.31
CA SER A 117 24.57 1.75 4.93
C SER A 117 26.02 2.05 4.52
N THR A 118 26.46 3.31 4.51
CA THR A 118 27.83 3.67 4.13
C THR A 118 28.60 4.29 5.30
N ARG A 119 28.95 3.48 6.29
CA ARG A 119 30.10 3.77 7.17
C ARG A 119 31.01 2.54 7.28
N THR A 120 31.73 2.31 6.19
CA THR A 120 33.14 1.89 6.13
C THR A 120 33.60 0.77 7.07
N SER A 121 33.65 -0.45 6.53
CA SER A 121 34.71 -1.40 6.85
C SER A 121 36.01 -0.86 6.27
N HIS A 122 36.89 -0.36 7.13
CA HIS A 122 38.28 -0.07 6.82
C HIS A 122 39.12 -1.16 7.52
N LYS A 123 40.08 -1.71 6.76
CA LYS A 123 41.23 -2.57 7.13
C LYS A 123 41.12 -4.04 6.70
N ALA A 124 41.52 -4.30 5.46
CA ALA A 124 42.34 -5.45 5.12
C ALA A 124 43.59 -4.92 4.38
N TRP A 125 44.73 -5.55 4.65
CA TRP A 125 46.04 -5.27 4.08
C TRP A 125 46.06 -5.38 2.55
#